data_AF-A0A2A5QZL6-F1
#
_entry.id   AF-A0A2A5QZL6-F1
#
_cell.length_a   1.000
_cell.length_b   1.000
_cell.length_c   1.000
_cell.angle_alpha   90.00
_cell.angle_beta   90.00
_cell.angle_gamma   90.00
#
_symmetry.space_group_name_H-M   'P 1'
#
loop_
_entity.id
_entity.type
_entity.pdbx_description
1 polymer ?
#
loop_
_entity_poly.entity_id
_entity_poly.type
_entity_poly.pdbx_seq_one_letter_code
_entity_poly.pdbx_strand_id
1 'polypeptide(L)'
;MNRRRLLRTSGRGLAIAVGGLAGCLGSDDETPPPREAVVFDDVSITDGAMEIDLVSEPKVESRDGTVDAAAVGSLVPVGTARAGSRSSSSRPSGSTGRGSGGHSSAPKGRHGWAIYGGTSGHHWRDDHEDDIRMYRASVAALGVAYMGSNTKYQAMSPGPDPADWEKEWSDPEPGTTVEADLAAIASEPRSESTSSVANESVSTTANESASDPASSAREGWYRVGTRLESPDGDTDFEWQAADFRLERASDGLAVDEAWHVRPRV
;
A
#
# COMPACT_ATOMS: atom_id res chain seq x y z
N MET A 1 -43.04 12.62 45.02
CA MET A 1 -43.36 11.24 44.58
C MET A 1 -44.54 11.29 43.62
N ASN A 2 -44.37 10.91 42.36
CA ASN A 2 -45.49 10.50 41.51
C ASN A 2 -44.99 9.65 40.34
N ARG A 3 -45.38 8.37 40.37
CA ARG A 3 -45.11 7.35 39.35
C ARG A 3 -46.13 7.52 38.23
N ARG A 4 -45.72 7.48 36.97
CA ARG A 4 -46.65 7.32 35.85
C ARG A 4 -46.25 6.19 34.92
N ARG A 5 -47.19 5.26 34.88
CA ARG A 5 -47.43 4.07 34.08
C ARG A 5 -47.61 4.45 32.62
N LEU A 6 -47.10 3.65 31.68
CA LEU A 6 -47.56 3.65 30.28
C LEU A 6 -48.08 2.26 29.91
N LEU A 7 -49.27 2.28 29.32
CA LEU A 7 -50.19 1.17 29.02
C LEU A 7 -49.67 0.35 27.82
N ARG A 8 -49.66 -0.98 27.92
CA ARG A 8 -50.54 -1.90 27.15
C ARG A 8 -51.17 -1.33 25.88
N THR A 9 -50.75 -1.87 24.73
CA THR A 9 -51.65 -2.15 23.60
C THR A 9 -51.22 -3.43 22.90
N SER A 10 -52.03 -4.46 23.08
CA SER A 10 -52.02 -5.72 22.34
C SER A 10 -52.70 -5.53 20.98
N GLY A 11 -52.13 -6.05 19.90
CA GLY A 11 -52.74 -6.01 18.56
C GLY A 11 -52.13 -7.06 17.65
N ARG A 12 -52.89 -8.13 17.39
CA ARG A 12 -52.54 -9.32 16.60
C ARG A 12 -52.28 -9.01 15.12
N GLY A 13 -51.25 -9.64 14.56
CA GLY A 13 -51.29 -10.36 13.29
C GLY A 13 -51.34 -9.53 12.00
N LEU A 14 -50.20 -9.45 11.31
CA LEU A 14 -50.16 -9.48 9.85
C LEU A 14 -49.14 -10.54 9.41
N ALA A 15 -49.63 -11.60 8.77
CA ALA A 15 -48.82 -12.37 7.84
C ALA A 15 -48.63 -11.51 6.59
N ILE A 16 -47.41 -11.04 6.35
CA ILE A 16 -46.97 -10.58 5.03
C ILE A 16 -45.81 -11.48 4.62
N ALA A 17 -46.01 -12.03 3.43
CA ALA A 17 -45.08 -12.69 2.53
C ALA A 17 -43.59 -12.59 2.86
N VAL A 18 -42.95 -13.74 2.68
CA VAL A 18 -41.62 -13.90 2.11
C VAL A 18 -41.35 -12.78 1.10
N GLY A 19 -40.69 -11.73 1.58
CA GLY A 19 -40.14 -10.64 0.81
C GLY A 19 -38.79 -10.40 1.43
N GLY A 20 -37.84 -11.28 1.08
CA GLY A 20 -36.45 -11.14 1.47
C GLY A 20 -35.95 -9.79 1.01
N LEU A 21 -36.01 -8.81 1.90
CA LEU A 21 -35.00 -7.77 1.92
C LEU A 21 -33.74 -8.50 2.34
N ALA A 22 -33.04 -9.01 1.33
CA ALA A 22 -31.65 -9.37 1.38
C ALA A 22 -30.85 -8.10 1.76
N GLY A 23 -30.97 -7.71 3.02
CA GLY A 23 -29.94 -6.91 3.66
C GLY A 23 -28.78 -7.86 3.82
N CYS A 24 -27.77 -7.66 2.97
CA CYS A 24 -26.43 -8.22 3.15
C CYS A 24 -26.01 -8.03 4.61
N LEU A 25 -26.25 -9.06 5.43
CA LEU A 25 -25.44 -9.36 6.60
C LEU A 25 -24.18 -10.07 6.06
N GLY A 26 -23.44 -9.39 5.18
CA GLY A 26 -22.10 -9.80 4.80
C GLY A 26 -21.22 -9.40 5.97
N SER A 27 -21.01 -10.34 6.89
CA SER A 27 -20.01 -10.24 7.92
C SER A 27 -18.70 -9.84 7.24
N ASP A 28 -17.99 -8.84 7.79
CA ASP A 28 -16.70 -8.39 7.24
C ASP A 28 -15.62 -9.51 7.27
N ASP A 29 -15.96 -10.69 7.81
CA ASP A 29 -15.18 -11.92 7.90
C ASP A 29 -15.02 -12.67 6.56
N GLU A 30 -15.81 -12.38 5.51
CA GLU A 30 -15.67 -13.05 4.20
C GLU A 30 -14.70 -12.35 3.23
N THR A 31 -14.20 -11.15 3.56
CA THR A 31 -13.30 -10.42 2.65
C THR A 31 -11.85 -10.82 2.90
N PRO A 32 -11.13 -11.36 1.90
CA PRO A 32 -9.72 -11.71 2.04
C PRO A 32 -8.87 -10.56 2.58
N PRO A 33 -8.04 -10.78 3.61
CA PRO A 33 -7.15 -9.76 4.12
C PRO A 33 -6.04 -9.42 3.09
N PRO A 34 -5.36 -8.28 3.27
CA PRO A 34 -4.10 -8.03 2.55
C PRO A 34 -3.13 -9.19 2.77
N ARG A 35 -2.48 -9.65 1.69
CA ARG A 35 -1.54 -10.77 1.71
C ARG A 35 -0.32 -10.49 2.56
N GLU A 36 0.26 -11.54 3.11
CA GLU A 36 1.56 -11.43 3.76
C GLU A 36 2.70 -11.62 2.77
N ALA A 37 3.77 -10.87 2.98
CA ALA A 37 5.01 -11.04 2.25
C ALA A 37 6.17 -10.51 3.09
N VAL A 38 7.32 -11.15 2.91
CA VAL A 38 8.58 -10.85 3.57
C VAL A 38 9.59 -10.59 2.47
N VAL A 39 9.93 -9.33 2.26
CA VAL A 39 10.79 -8.90 1.14
C VAL A 39 11.80 -7.84 1.54
N PHE A 40 11.44 -6.94 2.45
CA PHE A 40 12.35 -5.95 3.01
C PHE A 40 12.82 -6.39 4.40
N ASP A 41 14.11 -6.26 4.68
CA ASP A 41 14.63 -6.33 6.05
C ASP A 41 14.55 -4.96 6.72
N ASP A 42 14.95 -3.91 6.00
CA ASP A 42 14.79 -2.52 6.41
C ASP A 42 14.63 -1.58 5.20
N VAL A 43 14.07 -0.40 5.44
CA VAL A 43 14.10 0.72 4.50
C VAL A 43 14.38 1.99 5.29
N SER A 44 15.50 2.64 4.98
CA SER A 44 16.01 3.79 5.72
C SER A 44 16.40 4.93 4.78
N ILE A 45 16.63 6.12 5.33
CA ILE A 45 17.13 7.28 4.59
C ILE A 45 18.51 7.63 5.14
N THR A 46 19.52 7.60 4.28
CA THR A 46 20.92 7.92 4.61
C THR A 46 21.46 8.87 3.54
N ASP A 47 21.99 10.02 3.95
CA ASP A 47 22.65 11.00 3.07
C ASP A 47 21.83 11.42 1.82
N GLY A 48 20.51 11.46 1.93
CA GLY A 48 19.61 11.82 0.83
C GLY A 48 19.27 10.68 -0.13
N ALA A 49 19.81 9.48 0.10
CA ALA A 49 19.40 8.26 -0.57
C ALA A 49 18.43 7.46 0.30
N MET A 50 17.55 6.71 -0.34
CA MET A 50 16.76 5.67 0.30
C MET A 50 17.49 4.34 0.15
N GLU A 51 17.91 3.77 1.27
CA GLU A 51 18.56 2.46 1.36
C GLU A 51 17.48 1.40 1.57
N ILE A 52 17.43 0.42 0.68
CA ILE A 52 16.41 -0.63 0.66
C ILE A 52 17.11 -1.96 0.86
N ASP A 53 17.02 -2.50 2.07
CA ASP A 53 17.61 -3.79 2.41
C ASP A 53 16.64 -4.91 2.04
N LEU A 54 17.03 -5.74 1.08
CA LEU A 54 16.25 -6.90 0.66
C LEU A 54 16.55 -8.10 1.56
N VAL A 55 15.53 -8.86 1.93
CA VAL A 55 15.74 -10.13 2.64
C VAL A 55 16.44 -11.15 1.73
N SER A 56 17.27 -12.01 2.31
CA SER A 56 17.97 -13.06 1.56
C SER A 56 17.03 -14.17 1.06
N GLU A 57 15.88 -14.35 1.71
CA GLU A 57 14.89 -15.38 1.36
C GLU A 57 13.49 -14.76 1.27
N PRO A 58 13.13 -14.12 0.13
CA PRO A 58 11.83 -13.53 -0.04
C PRO A 58 10.72 -14.57 0.04
N LYS A 59 9.60 -14.22 0.68
CA LYS A 59 8.43 -15.09 0.80
C LYS A 59 7.15 -14.32 0.57
N VAL A 60 6.14 -14.98 0.00
CA VAL A 60 4.84 -14.40 -0.27
C VAL A 60 3.73 -15.40 0.03
N GLU A 61 2.65 -14.90 0.61
CA GLU A 61 1.44 -15.66 0.85
C GLU A 61 0.58 -15.76 -0.42
N SER A 62 0.13 -16.97 -0.73
CA SER A 62 -0.77 -17.23 -1.85
C SER A 62 -1.72 -18.39 -1.52
N ARG A 63 -2.85 -18.49 -2.25
CA ARG A 63 -3.90 -19.50 -2.07
C ARG A 63 -3.66 -20.85 -2.74
N ASP A 64 -2.51 -21.08 -3.36
CA ASP A 64 -2.39 -22.21 -4.30
C ASP A 64 -1.23 -23.16 -4.02
N GLY A 65 -1.54 -24.42 -3.72
CA GLY A 65 -0.61 -25.52 -3.40
C GLY A 65 0.17 -26.09 -4.59
N THR A 66 0.18 -25.41 -5.74
CA THR A 66 0.81 -25.91 -6.98
C THR A 66 1.91 -24.96 -7.45
N VAL A 67 3.00 -24.90 -6.69
CA VAL A 67 4.32 -24.43 -7.19
C VAL A 67 5.19 -25.60 -7.67
N ASP A 68 4.64 -26.81 -7.78
CA ASP A 68 5.32 -27.92 -8.44
C ASP A 68 5.09 -27.86 -9.95
N ALA A 69 6.20 -27.81 -10.67
CA ALA A 69 6.34 -27.64 -12.11
C ALA A 69 5.33 -28.42 -12.97
N ALA A 70 4.91 -27.77 -14.05
CA ALA A 70 4.15 -28.29 -15.20
C ALA A 70 2.61 -28.23 -15.13
N ALA A 71 2.04 -27.02 -15.14
CA ALA A 71 0.73 -26.80 -15.77
C ALA A 71 0.59 -25.35 -16.27
N VAL A 72 0.86 -25.15 -17.57
CA VAL A 72 0.50 -23.92 -18.29
C VAL A 72 -1.02 -23.88 -18.39
N GLY A 73 -1.68 -23.18 -17.46
CA GLY A 73 -3.15 -23.15 -17.43
C GLY A 73 -3.74 -22.24 -16.35
N SER A 74 -3.69 -20.92 -16.59
CA SER A 74 -4.52 -19.92 -15.92
C SER A 74 -4.35 -19.83 -14.40
N LEU A 75 -3.14 -19.45 -13.96
CA LEU A 75 -2.95 -18.91 -12.61
C LEU A 75 -3.69 -17.56 -12.55
N VAL A 76 -4.72 -17.48 -11.72
CA VAL A 76 -5.47 -16.24 -11.50
C VAL A 76 -4.70 -15.45 -10.44
N PRO A 77 -4.06 -14.31 -10.79
CA PRO A 77 -3.42 -13.49 -9.78
C PRO A 77 -4.51 -12.92 -8.88
N VAL A 78 -4.47 -13.27 -7.59
CA VAL A 78 -5.39 -12.70 -6.62
C VAL A 78 -4.77 -11.43 -6.06
N GLY A 79 -5.44 -10.30 -6.36
CA GLY A 79 -5.45 -9.12 -5.51
C GLY A 79 -5.14 -7.79 -6.17
N THR A 80 -6.10 -7.19 -6.89
CA THR A 80 -6.10 -5.72 -6.99
C THR A 80 -6.26 -5.14 -5.59
N ALA A 81 -5.35 -4.27 -5.18
CA ALA A 81 -5.41 -3.64 -3.88
C ALA A 81 -6.66 -2.74 -3.81
N ARG A 82 -7.75 -3.26 -3.22
CA ARG A 82 -9.04 -2.58 -3.17
C ARG A 82 -9.20 -1.82 -1.86
N ALA A 83 -9.38 -0.50 -1.96
CA ALA A 83 -9.75 0.35 -0.85
C ALA A 83 -11.11 -0.06 -0.27
N GLY A 84 -11.16 -0.38 1.03
CA GLY A 84 -12.42 -0.56 1.75
C GLY A 84 -13.05 0.79 2.07
N SER A 85 -13.90 1.31 1.20
CA SER A 85 -14.71 2.50 1.51
C SER A 85 -16.00 2.09 2.20
N ARG A 86 -16.14 2.42 3.49
CA ARG A 86 -17.43 2.56 4.15
C ARG A 86 -17.39 3.73 5.14
N SER A 87 -17.97 4.86 4.76
CA SER A 87 -18.61 5.74 5.75
C SER A 87 -19.79 6.48 5.12
N SER A 88 -20.98 6.04 5.49
CA SER A 88 -22.22 6.79 5.42
C SER A 88 -22.38 7.62 6.69
N SER A 89 -21.61 8.70 6.84
CA SER A 89 -21.95 9.70 7.87
C SER A 89 -21.42 11.09 7.56
N SER A 90 -22.35 12.05 7.57
CA SER A 90 -22.17 13.46 7.25
C SER A 90 -21.35 14.20 8.32
N ARG A 91 -20.02 14.03 8.31
CA ARG A 91 -19.05 14.94 8.95
C ARG A 91 -17.76 14.96 8.12
N PRO A 92 -17.14 16.13 7.85
CA PRO A 92 -15.82 16.19 7.23
C PRO A 92 -14.77 15.81 8.29
N SER A 93 -14.66 14.51 8.54
CA SER A 93 -13.61 13.90 9.36
C SER A 93 -12.68 13.19 8.38
N GLY A 94 -11.38 13.51 8.43
CA GLY A 94 -10.32 13.01 7.55
C GLY A 94 -10.15 11.49 7.60
N SER A 95 -11.11 10.79 6.99
CA SER A 95 -11.11 9.37 6.71
C SER A 95 -10.15 9.12 5.56
N THR A 96 -8.85 9.12 5.86
CA THR A 96 -7.82 8.59 4.95
C THR A 96 -8.26 7.20 4.51
N GLY A 97 -8.21 6.88 3.22
CA GLY A 97 -8.68 5.61 2.63
C GLY A 97 -7.99 4.32 3.12
N ARG A 98 -7.34 4.36 4.29
CA ARG A 98 -6.56 3.29 4.93
C ARG A 98 -7.28 2.58 6.09
N GLY A 99 -8.48 3.03 6.50
CA GLY A 99 -9.27 2.48 7.62
C GLY A 99 -9.87 3.57 8.54
N SER A 100 -10.62 3.18 9.58
CA SER A 100 -11.35 4.12 10.47
C SER A 100 -10.48 4.85 11.50
N GLY A 101 -9.15 4.79 11.38
CA GLY A 101 -8.21 5.49 12.24
C GLY A 101 -6.84 5.55 11.56
N GLY A 102 -6.18 6.71 11.61
CA GLY A 102 -4.91 6.97 10.91
C GLY A 102 -3.73 6.08 11.33
N HIS A 103 -2.52 6.47 10.92
CA HIS A 103 -1.29 5.67 11.07
C HIS A 103 -1.09 5.04 12.46
N SER A 104 -1.33 5.80 13.53
CA SER A 104 -1.10 5.36 14.92
C SER A 104 -2.07 4.26 15.40
N SER A 105 -3.23 4.10 14.74
CA SER A 105 -4.27 3.15 15.12
C SER A 105 -4.44 1.99 14.13
N ALA A 106 -3.77 2.05 12.99
CA ALA A 106 -3.82 1.00 11.99
C ALA A 106 -3.08 -0.26 12.50
N PRO A 107 -3.54 -1.47 12.13
CA PRO A 107 -2.77 -2.69 12.35
C PRO A 107 -1.35 -2.55 11.79
N LYS A 108 -0.36 -3.01 12.56
CA LYS A 108 1.07 -2.93 12.20
C LYS A 108 1.60 -4.31 11.84
N GLY A 109 2.46 -4.37 10.82
CA GLY A 109 3.21 -5.57 10.45
C GLY A 109 4.51 -5.72 11.26
N ARG A 110 5.36 -6.67 10.83
CA ARG A 110 6.65 -7.01 11.46
C ARG A 110 7.57 -5.80 11.69
N HIS A 111 7.62 -4.87 10.75
CA HIS A 111 8.50 -3.69 10.80
C HIS A 111 7.85 -2.47 11.50
N GLY A 112 6.70 -2.66 12.17
CA GLY A 112 5.94 -1.55 12.75
C GLY A 112 5.22 -0.67 11.72
N TRP A 113 5.33 -1.01 10.43
CA TRP A 113 4.65 -0.31 9.34
C TRP A 113 3.16 -0.60 9.36
N ALA A 114 2.34 0.43 9.14
CA ALA A 114 0.90 0.27 9.12
C ALA A 114 0.43 -0.47 7.86
N ILE A 115 -0.63 -1.28 7.94
CA ILE A 115 -1.12 -2.07 6.81
C ILE A 115 -2.31 -1.35 6.15
N TYR A 116 -2.19 -1.03 4.87
CA TYR A 116 -3.27 -0.42 4.09
C TYR A 116 -4.46 -1.37 3.99
N GLY A 117 -5.65 -0.90 4.38
CA GLY A 117 -6.87 -1.72 4.33
C GLY A 117 -6.84 -2.92 5.29
N GLY A 118 -5.90 -2.92 6.25
CA GLY A 118 -5.81 -3.92 7.30
C GLY A 118 -7.01 -3.81 8.23
N THR A 119 -7.81 -4.87 8.27
CA THR A 119 -8.76 -5.14 9.35
C THR A 119 -8.20 -6.28 10.20
N SER A 120 -8.78 -6.53 11.38
CA SER A 120 -8.51 -7.73 12.18
C SER A 120 -9.05 -8.98 11.46
N GLY A 121 -8.45 -9.35 10.34
CA GLY A 121 -8.82 -10.52 9.52
C GLY A 121 -8.37 -11.85 10.10
N HIS A 122 -8.20 -11.93 11.42
CA HIS A 122 -7.77 -13.16 12.10
C HIS A 122 -8.75 -14.30 11.82
N HIS A 123 -10.06 -14.04 11.89
CA HIS A 123 -11.08 -15.05 11.59
C HIS A 123 -11.00 -15.57 10.16
N TRP A 124 -10.78 -14.71 9.17
CA TRP A 124 -10.63 -15.15 7.78
C TRP A 124 -9.41 -16.05 7.60
N ARG A 125 -8.26 -15.66 8.19
CA ARG A 125 -7.00 -16.43 8.07
C ARG A 125 -7.11 -17.78 8.79
N ASP A 126 -7.74 -17.78 9.97
CA ASP A 126 -7.97 -19.00 10.74
C ASP A 126 -8.90 -19.97 9.97
N ASP A 127 -9.94 -19.45 9.31
CA ASP A 127 -10.89 -20.26 8.53
C ASP A 127 -10.30 -20.78 7.20
N HIS A 128 -9.22 -20.18 6.71
CA HIS A 128 -8.58 -20.49 5.42
C HIS A 128 -7.11 -20.92 5.59
N GLU A 129 -6.72 -21.40 6.78
CA GLU A 129 -5.34 -21.82 7.07
C GLU A 129 -4.85 -22.94 6.14
N ASP A 130 -5.78 -23.81 5.71
CA ASP A 130 -5.49 -24.91 4.78
C ASP A 130 -5.33 -24.43 3.33
N ASP A 131 -5.88 -23.25 3.01
CA ASP A 131 -5.91 -22.69 1.67
C ASP A 131 -4.74 -21.72 1.40
N ILE A 132 -4.21 -21.04 2.44
CA ILE A 132 -3.11 -20.08 2.30
C ILE A 132 -1.78 -20.65 2.74
N ARG A 133 -0.72 -20.43 1.96
CA ARG A 133 0.64 -20.83 2.34
C ARG A 133 1.65 -19.76 1.97
N MET A 134 2.73 -19.71 2.75
CA MET A 134 3.91 -18.91 2.42
C MET A 134 4.80 -19.67 1.43
N TYR A 135 4.96 -19.12 0.24
CA TYR A 135 5.84 -19.62 -0.80
C TYR A 135 7.15 -18.85 -0.80
N ARG A 136 8.24 -19.52 -1.17
CA ARG A 136 9.48 -18.83 -1.53
C ARG A 136 9.22 -18.02 -2.79
N ALA A 137 9.79 -16.82 -2.85
CA ALA A 137 9.71 -15.93 -4.00
C ALA A 137 11.10 -15.42 -4.40
N SER A 138 11.19 -14.93 -5.62
CA SER A 138 12.28 -14.12 -6.14
C SER A 138 11.78 -12.69 -6.40
N VAL A 139 12.66 -11.71 -6.28
CA VAL A 139 12.36 -10.30 -6.60
C VAL A 139 12.66 -10.08 -8.08
N ALA A 140 11.63 -10.11 -8.92
CA ALA A 140 11.78 -9.92 -10.36
C ALA A 140 12.11 -8.46 -10.71
N ALA A 141 11.57 -7.53 -9.93
CA ALA A 141 11.81 -6.11 -10.08
C ALA A 141 11.65 -5.38 -8.74
N LEU A 142 12.42 -4.31 -8.56
CA LEU A 142 12.29 -3.33 -7.48
C LEU A 142 12.05 -1.96 -8.12
N GLY A 143 11.04 -1.24 -7.64
CA GLY A 143 10.67 0.08 -8.13
C GLY A 143 10.63 1.09 -7.00
N VAL A 144 11.05 2.33 -7.25
CA VAL A 144 10.87 3.46 -6.34
C VAL A 144 10.21 4.59 -7.08
N ALA A 145 9.21 5.19 -6.44
CA ALA A 145 8.42 6.26 -7.02
C ALA A 145 8.11 7.43 -6.09
N TYR A 146 7.96 8.63 -6.65
CA TYR A 146 7.47 9.81 -5.92
C TYR A 146 5.99 10.05 -6.17
N MET A 147 5.17 9.79 -5.16
CA MET A 147 3.71 9.85 -5.26
C MET A 147 3.20 11.30 -5.25
N GLY A 148 3.89 12.18 -4.53
CA GLY A 148 3.56 13.60 -4.41
C GLY A 148 3.86 14.20 -3.04
N SER A 149 3.66 15.51 -2.93
CA SER A 149 4.04 16.26 -1.73
C SER A 149 3.16 15.95 -0.52
N ASN A 150 3.66 16.23 0.68
CA ASN A 150 2.89 16.11 1.91
C ASN A 150 1.60 16.95 1.84
N THR A 151 1.65 18.15 1.25
CA THR A 151 0.46 19.00 1.03
C THR A 151 -0.60 18.32 0.17
N LYS A 152 -0.22 17.66 -0.94
CA LYS A 152 -1.16 16.94 -1.81
C LYS A 152 -1.91 15.86 -1.03
N TYR A 153 -1.22 15.22 -0.08
CA TYR A 153 -1.75 14.08 0.67
C TYR A 153 -2.04 14.38 2.14
N GLN A 154 -2.22 15.65 2.51
CA GLN A 154 -2.56 16.07 3.87
C GLN A 154 -3.91 15.48 4.34
N ALA A 155 -4.90 15.42 3.44
CA ALA A 155 -6.25 14.95 3.75
C ALA A 155 -6.49 13.48 3.39
N MET A 156 -5.69 12.94 2.46
CA MET A 156 -5.83 11.58 1.94
C MET A 156 -4.43 11.10 1.60
N SER A 157 -4.02 9.92 2.04
CA SER A 157 -2.74 9.34 1.61
C SER A 157 -2.81 8.86 0.14
N PRO A 158 -1.68 8.50 -0.49
CA PRO A 158 -1.69 7.82 -1.79
C PRO A 158 -2.58 6.58 -1.77
N GLY A 159 -3.32 6.37 -2.86
CA GLY A 159 -4.14 5.17 -3.09
C GLY A 159 -3.27 3.95 -3.38
N PRO A 160 -3.87 2.76 -3.45
CA PRO A 160 -3.13 1.51 -3.57
C PRO A 160 -2.84 1.11 -5.03
N ASP A 161 -3.22 1.97 -5.99
CA ASP A 161 -3.02 1.75 -7.42
C ASP A 161 -1.53 1.60 -7.75
N PRO A 162 -1.16 0.84 -8.80
CA PRO A 162 0.23 0.74 -9.24
C PRO A 162 0.88 2.11 -9.41
N ALA A 163 2.17 2.22 -9.07
CA ALA A 163 2.94 3.43 -9.31
C ALA A 163 3.62 3.39 -10.68
N ASP A 164 3.81 4.56 -11.26
CA ASP A 164 4.71 4.73 -12.40
C ASP A 164 6.12 4.86 -11.85
N TRP A 165 6.89 3.77 -11.87
CA TRP A 165 8.22 3.72 -11.26
C TRP A 165 9.18 4.69 -11.94
N GLU A 166 9.60 5.75 -11.24
CA GLU A 166 10.65 6.65 -11.72
C GLU A 166 12.03 5.98 -11.74
N LYS A 167 12.26 5.06 -10.81
CA LYS A 167 13.48 4.24 -10.77
C LYS A 167 13.12 2.77 -10.61
N GLU A 168 13.67 1.93 -11.48
CA GLU A 168 13.44 0.49 -11.46
C GLU A 168 14.76 -0.28 -11.61
N TRP A 169 14.88 -1.39 -10.88
CA TRP A 169 15.94 -2.39 -10.99
C TRP A 169 15.31 -3.72 -11.35
N SER A 170 15.86 -4.39 -12.35
CA SER A 170 15.45 -5.74 -12.74
C SER A 170 16.31 -6.77 -12.00
N ASP A 171 15.68 -7.81 -11.48
CA ASP A 171 16.32 -8.94 -10.80
C ASP A 171 17.37 -8.53 -9.74
N PRO A 172 17.03 -7.67 -8.75
CA PRO A 172 17.96 -7.31 -7.70
C PRO A 172 18.31 -8.51 -6.83
N GLU A 173 19.59 -8.65 -6.47
CA GLU A 173 20.08 -9.78 -5.69
C GLU A 173 19.46 -9.78 -4.26
N PRO A 174 18.80 -10.87 -3.83
CA PRO A 174 18.28 -10.98 -2.48
C PRO A 174 19.39 -10.87 -1.42
N GLY A 175 19.10 -10.23 -0.28
CA GLY A 175 20.09 -10.05 0.79
C GLY A 175 21.05 -8.86 0.56
N THR A 176 20.80 -8.04 -0.46
CA THR A 176 21.61 -6.85 -0.75
C THR A 176 20.85 -5.56 -0.45
N THR A 177 21.61 -4.48 -0.28
CA THR A 177 21.10 -3.12 -0.15
C THR A 177 21.04 -2.48 -1.53
N VAL A 178 19.88 -1.96 -1.91
CA VAL A 178 19.71 -1.14 -3.11
C VAL A 178 19.55 0.33 -2.71
N GLU A 179 20.37 1.19 -3.31
CA GLU A 179 20.34 2.63 -3.04
C GLU A 179 19.56 3.40 -4.13
N ALA A 180 18.63 4.23 -3.68
CA ALA A 180 17.82 5.10 -4.53
C ALA A 180 18.05 6.58 -4.21
N ASP A 181 18.68 7.32 -5.12
CA ASP A 181 18.87 8.77 -4.98
C ASP A 181 17.53 9.52 -5.06
N LEU A 182 17.08 10.05 -3.92
CA LEU A 182 15.78 10.73 -3.81
C LEU A 182 15.75 12.08 -4.52
N ALA A 183 16.89 12.75 -4.68
CA ALA A 183 16.97 13.98 -5.43
C ALA A 183 16.73 13.69 -6.93
N ALA A 184 17.33 12.63 -7.46
CA ALA A 184 17.12 12.22 -8.85
C ALA A 184 15.66 11.83 -9.12
N ILE A 185 15.05 11.02 -8.24
CA ILE A 185 13.66 10.56 -8.38
C ILE A 185 12.68 11.74 -8.41
N ALA A 186 12.92 12.75 -7.58
CA ALA A 186 11.95 13.83 -7.37
C ALA A 186 12.15 15.03 -8.32
N SER A 187 13.20 14.99 -9.16
CA SER A 187 13.63 16.08 -10.04
C SER A 187 12.99 16.09 -11.43
N GLU A 188 12.37 15.00 -11.89
CA GLU A 188 11.70 15.01 -13.19
C GLU A 188 10.30 15.64 -13.06
N PRO A 189 10.05 16.86 -13.59
CA PRO A 189 8.68 17.30 -13.77
C PRO A 189 8.05 16.34 -14.78
N ARG A 190 7.14 15.50 -14.28
CA ARG A 190 6.21 14.75 -15.12
C ARG A 190 5.60 15.78 -16.05
N SER A 191 6.02 15.78 -17.31
CA SER A 191 5.52 16.71 -18.31
C SER A 191 4.05 16.36 -18.52
N GLU A 192 3.18 16.91 -17.69
CA GLU A 192 1.77 17.00 -18.01
C GLU A 192 1.74 17.68 -19.38
N SER A 193 1.40 16.89 -20.40
CA SER A 193 1.29 17.35 -21.78
C SER A 193 0.09 18.28 -21.87
N THR A 194 0.20 19.48 -21.31
CA THR A 194 -0.61 20.62 -21.72
C THR A 194 0.12 21.25 -22.89
N SER A 195 -0.30 20.83 -24.08
CA SER A 195 0.02 21.52 -25.32
C SER A 195 -0.42 22.99 -25.20
N SER A 196 0.52 23.86 -24.86
CA SER A 196 0.38 25.30 -25.11
C SER A 196 1.71 25.85 -25.58
N VAL A 197 1.74 26.07 -26.89
CA VAL A 197 2.77 26.81 -27.63
C VAL A 197 2.91 28.22 -27.04
N ALA A 198 4.11 28.59 -26.58
CA ALA A 198 4.78 29.84 -26.92
C ALA A 198 6.18 29.96 -26.26
N ASN A 199 7.14 30.36 -27.09
CA ASN A 199 8.46 30.96 -26.82
C ASN A 199 8.62 31.70 -25.48
N GLU A 200 9.80 31.61 -24.84
CA GLU A 200 10.87 32.60 -24.99
C GLU A 200 12.18 32.16 -24.31
N SER A 201 13.29 32.52 -24.94
CA SER A 201 14.66 32.23 -24.56
C SER A 201 15.05 32.87 -23.22
N VAL A 202 15.64 32.10 -22.30
CA VAL A 202 16.39 32.66 -21.16
C VAL A 202 17.66 31.86 -20.90
N SER A 203 18.75 32.60 -20.79
CA SER A 203 20.14 32.18 -20.59
C SER A 203 20.36 31.36 -19.33
N THR A 204 20.96 30.18 -19.51
CA THR A 204 21.49 29.34 -18.41
C THR A 204 22.79 29.92 -17.89
N THR A 205 22.74 30.57 -16.73
CA THR A 205 23.95 30.84 -15.94
C THR A 205 24.19 29.62 -15.07
N ALA A 206 25.22 28.83 -15.38
CA ALA A 206 25.64 27.70 -14.58
C ALA A 206 26.12 28.22 -13.21
N ASN A 207 25.31 27.99 -12.18
CA ASN A 207 25.76 28.08 -10.80
C ASN A 207 26.03 26.65 -10.33
N GLU A 208 27.23 26.15 -10.60
CA GLU A 208 27.79 24.95 -9.97
C GLU A 208 28.14 25.28 -8.51
N SER A 209 27.11 25.46 -7.68
CA SER A 209 27.23 25.17 -6.26
C SER A 209 26.79 23.71 -6.12
N ALA A 210 27.76 22.84 -5.86
CA ALA A 210 27.51 21.45 -5.46
C ALA A 210 26.56 21.50 -4.26
N SER A 211 25.26 21.42 -4.56
CA SER A 211 24.21 21.41 -3.57
C SER A 211 24.28 20.02 -2.96
N ASP A 212 24.42 19.96 -1.64
CA ASP A 212 24.34 18.71 -0.89
C ASP A 212 23.11 17.93 -1.39
N PRO A 213 23.27 16.71 -1.94
CA PRO A 213 22.17 15.96 -2.54
C PRO A 213 21.04 15.69 -1.55
N ALA A 214 21.33 15.64 -0.24
CA ALA A 214 20.31 15.54 0.80
C ALA A 214 19.41 16.80 0.87
N SER A 215 19.92 17.96 0.44
CA SER A 215 19.20 19.22 0.43
C SER A 215 18.23 19.36 -0.75
N SER A 216 18.47 18.64 -1.86
CA SER A 216 17.63 18.70 -3.06
C SER A 216 16.53 17.65 -3.09
N ALA A 217 16.64 16.58 -2.29
CA ALA A 217 15.56 15.62 -2.11
C ALA A 217 14.27 16.28 -1.58
N ARG A 218 13.11 15.84 -2.07
CA ARG A 218 11.81 16.48 -1.80
C ARG A 218 11.13 15.80 -0.61
N GLU A 219 10.50 16.60 0.23
CA GLU A 219 9.54 16.07 1.21
C GLU A 219 8.28 15.58 0.49
N GLY A 220 7.68 14.50 0.97
CA GLY A 220 6.51 13.93 0.35
C GLY A 220 6.38 12.43 0.58
N TRP A 221 5.47 11.85 -0.19
CA TRP A 221 5.22 10.42 -0.20
C TRP A 221 6.02 9.75 -1.29
N TYR A 222 6.80 8.75 -0.90
CA TYR A 222 7.53 7.85 -1.78
C TYR A 222 6.92 6.45 -1.68
N ARG A 223 6.95 5.70 -2.78
CA ARG A 223 6.53 4.30 -2.83
C ARG A 223 7.70 3.44 -3.23
N VAL A 224 7.96 2.38 -2.47
CA VAL A 224 8.89 1.30 -2.82
C VAL A 224 8.06 0.08 -3.15
N GLY A 225 8.20 -0.46 -4.35
CA GLY A 225 7.48 -1.66 -4.79
C GLY A 225 8.42 -2.79 -5.16
N THR A 226 7.98 -4.03 -4.98
CA THR A 226 8.66 -5.22 -5.50
C THR A 226 7.67 -6.06 -6.28
N ARG A 227 8.05 -6.47 -7.50
CA ARG A 227 7.36 -7.51 -8.24
C ARG A 227 7.93 -8.85 -7.83
N LEU A 228 7.08 -9.75 -7.38
CA LEU A 228 7.49 -11.07 -6.89
C LEU A 228 7.09 -12.15 -7.88
N GLU A 229 7.94 -13.16 -8.01
CA GLU A 229 7.66 -14.36 -8.81
C GLU A 229 8.12 -15.62 -8.08
N SER A 230 7.64 -16.79 -8.50
CA SER A 230 8.18 -18.06 -8.03
C SER A 230 9.68 -18.17 -8.42
N PRO A 231 10.51 -18.93 -7.67
CA PRO A 231 11.93 -19.08 -8.00
C PRO A 231 12.22 -19.54 -9.43
N ASP A 232 11.30 -20.31 -10.03
CA ASP A 232 11.41 -20.83 -11.40
C ASP A 232 10.80 -19.87 -12.46
N GLY A 233 10.25 -18.72 -12.05
CA GLY A 233 9.63 -17.72 -12.91
C GLY A 233 8.24 -18.07 -13.46
N ASP A 234 7.69 -19.24 -13.13
CA ASP A 234 6.42 -19.74 -13.68
C ASP A 234 5.16 -19.06 -13.10
N THR A 235 5.26 -18.46 -11.91
CA THR A 235 4.16 -17.78 -11.23
C THR A 235 4.51 -16.32 -10.96
N ASP A 236 3.71 -15.40 -11.49
CA ASP A 236 3.78 -13.96 -11.15
C ASP A 236 2.88 -13.70 -9.94
N PHE A 237 3.48 -13.25 -8.84
CA PHE A 237 2.77 -12.84 -7.63
C PHE A 237 2.45 -11.34 -7.65
N GLU A 238 2.56 -10.62 -8.76
CA GLU A 238 2.27 -9.20 -8.89
C GLU A 238 3.14 -8.28 -8.00
N TRP A 239 2.89 -6.97 -8.13
CA TRP A 239 3.52 -5.95 -7.32
C TRP A 239 2.93 -5.89 -5.91
N GLN A 240 3.81 -5.70 -4.94
CA GLN A 240 3.47 -5.20 -3.63
C GLN A 240 4.30 -3.96 -3.34
N ALA A 241 3.86 -3.13 -2.41
CA ALA A 241 4.57 -1.91 -2.10
C ALA A 241 4.54 -1.51 -0.62
N ALA A 242 5.38 -0.55 -0.28
CA ALA A 242 5.31 0.24 0.94
C ALA A 242 5.39 1.73 0.59
N ASP A 243 4.57 2.54 1.24
CA ASP A 243 4.56 3.99 1.15
C ASP A 243 5.29 4.58 2.35
N PHE A 244 6.20 5.52 2.08
CA PHE A 244 6.97 6.24 3.08
C PHE A 244 6.67 7.73 2.98
N ARG A 245 6.20 8.33 4.07
CA ARG A 245 6.10 9.79 4.20
C ARG A 245 7.43 10.29 4.72
N LEU A 246 8.11 11.09 3.89
CA LEU A 246 9.37 11.73 4.25
C LEU A 246 9.12 13.18 4.65
N GLU A 247 9.77 13.57 5.74
CA GLU A 247 9.78 14.93 6.26
C GLU A 247 11.21 15.40 6.49
N ARG A 248 11.40 16.72 6.44
CA ARG A 248 12.72 17.31 6.70
C ARG A 248 12.90 17.53 8.20
N ALA A 249 13.89 16.85 8.74
CA ALA A 249 14.42 17.01 10.08
C ALA A 249 15.64 17.95 10.06
N SER A 250 16.25 18.16 11.23
CA SER A 250 17.44 19.02 11.39
C SER A 250 18.69 18.47 10.71
N ASP A 251 18.72 17.17 10.46
CA ASP A 251 19.85 16.37 9.96
C ASP A 251 19.60 15.81 8.55
N GLY A 252 18.45 16.10 7.92
CA GLY A 252 18.14 15.64 6.57
C GLY A 252 16.68 15.23 6.41
N LEU A 253 16.40 14.38 5.42
CA LEU A 253 15.10 13.73 5.31
C LEU A 253 15.02 12.53 6.27
N ALA A 254 13.87 12.36 6.91
CA ALA A 254 13.57 11.24 7.77
C ALA A 254 12.20 10.64 7.46
N VAL A 255 12.03 9.35 7.74
CA VAL A 255 10.73 8.66 7.63
C VAL A 255 9.84 9.06 8.81
N ASP A 256 8.71 9.71 8.54
CA ASP A 256 7.68 10.02 9.54
C ASP A 256 6.63 8.90 9.63
N GLU A 257 6.19 8.38 8.47
CA GLU A 257 5.24 7.28 8.40
C GLU A 257 5.64 6.24 7.37
N ALA A 258 5.33 4.97 7.67
CA ALA A 258 5.53 3.85 6.77
C ALA A 258 4.28 2.97 6.71
N TRP A 259 3.87 2.63 5.50
CA TRP A 259 2.65 1.88 5.25
C TRP A 259 2.84 0.78 4.21
N HIS A 260 2.53 -0.47 4.53
CA HIS A 260 2.40 -1.52 3.54
C HIS A 260 1.15 -1.34 2.66
N VAL A 261 1.33 -1.44 1.36
CA VAL A 261 0.28 -1.47 0.33
C VAL A 261 0.35 -2.83 -0.35
N ARG A 262 -0.53 -3.75 0.05
CA ARG A 262 -0.47 -5.15 -0.37
C ARG A 262 -1.73 -5.55 -1.16
N PRO A 263 -1.58 -6.34 -2.24
CA PRO A 263 -2.66 -7.14 -2.80
C PRO A 263 -3.41 -7.94 -1.72
N ARG A 264 -4.67 -8.29 -1.97
CA ARG A 264 -5.41 -9.23 -1.10
C ARG A 264 -5.14 -10.67 -1.52
N VAL A 265 -5.17 -11.60 -0.57
CA VAL A 265 -5.00 -13.05 -0.79
C VAL A 265 -6.16 -13.62 -1.59
#